data_AF-L0B2X4-F1
#
_entry.id   AF-L0B2X4-F1
#
_cell.length_a   1.000
_cell.length_b   1.000
_cell.length_c   1.000
_cell.angle_alpha   90.00
_cell.angle_beta   90.00
_cell.angle_gamma   90.00
#
_symmetry.space_group_name_H-M   'P 1'
#
loop_
_entity.id
_entity.type
_entity.pdbx_description
1 polymer ?
#
loop_
_entity_poly.entity_id
_entity_poly.type
_entity_poly.pdbx_seq_one_letter_code
_entity_poly.pdbx_strand_id
1 'polypeptide(L)'
;MKNVTLKARSIDEIWSGYKDYRDSCEFIKVGIQELDNALNGGLPLGKILEIYGPSGSGKTQFALSVVSEILIKNGIHSNEVFSLYLYTNGTFPIQRLCEILG
;
A
#
# COMPACT_ATOMS: atom_id res chain seq x y z
N MET A 1 29.09 10.92 -3.90
CA MET A 1 28.17 10.06 -3.12
C MET A 1 28.05 10.63 -1.71
N LYS A 2 26.85 11.03 -1.25
CA LYS A 2 26.67 11.50 0.13
C LYS A 2 26.66 10.28 1.05
N ASN A 3 27.61 10.21 1.98
CA ASN A 3 27.57 9.23 3.07
C ASN A 3 26.35 9.53 3.94
N VAL A 4 25.34 8.68 3.87
CA VAL A 4 24.20 8.73 4.80
C VAL A 4 24.64 8.00 6.06
N THR A 5 25.12 8.74 7.05
CA THR A 5 25.38 8.20 8.39
C THR A 5 24.03 8.05 9.09
N LEU A 6 23.60 6.81 9.33
CA LEU A 6 22.41 6.55 10.14
C LEU A 6 22.69 7.01 11.57
N LYS A 7 22.04 8.09 12.01
CA LYS A 7 22.05 8.49 13.43
C LYS A 7 21.23 7.48 14.22
N ALA A 8 21.80 6.99 15.31
CA ALA A 8 21.01 6.31 16.34
C ALA A 8 19.95 7.30 16.88
N ARG A 9 18.70 6.85 17.00
CA ARG A 9 17.58 7.61 17.56
C ARG A 9 17.14 6.97 18.85
N SER A 10 16.73 7.76 19.84
CA SER A 10 16.14 7.23 21.07
C SER A 10 14.73 6.68 20.79
N ILE A 11 14.24 5.80 21.68
CA ILE A 11 12.86 5.31 21.63
C ILE A 11 11.88 6.49 21.64
N ASP A 12 12.09 7.45 22.54
CA ASP A 12 11.23 8.64 22.63
C ASP A 12 11.24 9.47 21.33
N GLU A 13 12.39 9.59 20.67
CA GLU A 13 12.49 10.28 19.37
C GLU A 13 11.78 9.52 18.24
N ILE A 14 11.74 8.19 18.29
CA ILE A 14 11.02 7.37 17.31
C ILE A 14 9.50 7.53 17.52
N TRP A 15 9.05 7.53 18.77
CA TRP A 15 7.62 7.54 19.10
C TRP A 15 7.00 8.93 19.27
N SER A 16 7.79 9.99 19.44
CA SER A 16 7.30 11.36 19.65
C SER A 16 6.35 11.88 18.56
N GLY A 17 6.43 11.35 17.33
CA GLY A 17 5.53 11.67 16.22
C GLY A 17 4.45 10.62 15.93
N TYR A 18 4.37 9.56 16.73
CA TYR A 18 3.40 8.49 16.54
C TYR A 18 2.00 8.98 16.92
N LYS A 19 1.14 9.19 15.92
CA LYS A 19 -0.29 9.31 16.15
C LYS A 19 -0.86 7.91 16.32
N ASP A 20 -1.51 7.66 17.45
CA ASP A 20 -2.22 6.40 17.68
C ASP A 20 -3.49 6.40 16.82
N TYR A 21 -3.47 5.61 15.75
CA TYR A 21 -4.61 5.43 14.83
C TYR A 21 -5.54 4.28 15.26
N ARG A 22 -5.40 3.74 16.48
CA ARG A 22 -6.24 2.61 16.96
C ARG A 22 -7.74 2.89 16.90
N ASP A 23 -8.15 4.14 17.04
CA ASP A 23 -9.57 4.53 17.09
C ASP A 23 -10.16 4.98 15.73
N SER A 24 -9.32 5.20 14.72
CA SER A 24 -9.77 5.58 13.38
C SER A 24 -9.93 4.34 12.49
N CYS A 25 -11.16 3.91 12.26
CA CYS A 25 -11.49 2.90 11.25
C CYS A 25 -11.52 3.53 9.84
N GLU A 26 -10.37 3.97 9.36
CA GLU A 26 -10.22 4.43 7.97
C GLU A 26 -9.83 3.26 7.05
N PHE A 27 -10.35 3.27 5.83
CA PHE A 27 -10.15 2.19 4.85
C PHE A 27 -9.77 2.74 3.48
N ILE A 28 -8.88 2.02 2.78
CA ILE A 28 -8.61 2.21 1.36
C ILE A 28 -9.43 1.19 0.57
N LYS A 29 -10.35 1.67 -0.25
CA LYS A 29 -11.07 0.83 -1.21
C LYS A 29 -10.13 0.29 -2.29
N VAL A 30 -10.23 -1.00 -2.57
CA VAL A 30 -9.50 -1.75 -3.61
C VAL A 30 -10.09 -1.50 -5.01
N GLY A 31 -11.34 -1.00 -5.09
CA GLY A 31 -11.98 -0.64 -6.37
C GLY A 31 -12.88 -1.75 -6.95
N ILE A 32 -13.01 -2.89 -6.25
CA ILE A 32 -13.94 -3.97 -6.58
C ILE A 32 -15.00 -4.01 -5.48
N GLN A 33 -16.25 -3.68 -5.81
CA GLN A 33 -17.30 -3.46 -4.82
C GLN A 33 -17.57 -4.70 -3.95
N GLU A 34 -17.58 -5.89 -4.53
CA GLU A 34 -17.80 -7.15 -3.82
C GLU A 34 -16.67 -7.44 -2.83
N LEU A 35 -15.44 -7.10 -3.21
CA LEU A 35 -14.24 -7.31 -2.40
C LEU A 35 -14.13 -6.29 -1.29
N ASP A 36 -14.41 -5.02 -1.58
CA ASP A 36 -14.48 -3.97 -0.57
C ASP A 36 -15.54 -4.31 0.47
N ASN A 37 -16.70 -4.85 0.05
CA ASN A 37 -17.73 -5.33 0.97
C ASN A 37 -17.25 -6.51 1.80
N ALA A 38 -16.59 -7.50 1.18
CA ALA A 38 -16.03 -8.65 1.90
C ALA A 38 -14.95 -8.26 2.92
N LEU A 39 -14.26 -7.15 2.68
CA LEU A 39 -13.27 -6.55 3.58
C LEU A 39 -13.87 -5.51 4.55
N ASN A 40 -15.19 -5.42 4.68
CA ASN A 40 -15.91 -4.46 5.54
C ASN A 40 -15.57 -2.98 5.24
N GLY A 41 -15.41 -2.63 3.96
CA GLY A 41 -15.20 -1.26 3.49
C GLY A 41 -13.85 -1.01 2.81
N GLY A 42 -12.96 -2.02 2.77
CA GLY A 42 -11.67 -1.97 2.07
C GLY A 42 -10.50 -2.42 2.95
N LEU A 43 -9.29 -2.03 2.59
CA LEU A 43 -8.07 -2.31 3.34
C LEU A 43 -7.94 -1.34 4.53
N PRO A 44 -7.83 -1.83 5.78
CA PRO A 44 -7.75 -0.96 6.96
C PRO A 44 -6.43 -0.19 7.01
N LEU A 45 -6.50 1.12 7.25
CA LEU A 45 -5.34 1.96 7.49
C LEU A 45 -4.74 1.71 8.89
N GLY A 46 -3.44 1.95 9.02
CA GLY A 46 -2.71 1.77 10.29
C GLY A 46 -2.52 0.30 10.71
N LYS A 47 -2.90 -0.66 9.85
CA LYS A 47 -2.77 -2.10 10.10
C LYS A 47 -1.89 -2.78 9.06
N ILE A 48 -1.28 -3.89 9.45
CA ILE A 48 -0.57 -4.79 8.53
C ILE A 48 -1.58 -5.84 8.05
N LEU A 49 -1.66 -6.03 6.73
CA LEU A 49 -2.48 -7.05 6.10
C LEU A 49 -1.60 -8.01 5.31
N GLU A 50 -1.82 -9.31 5.49
CA GLU A 50 -1.09 -10.36 4.78
C GLU A 50 -2.01 -11.11 3.82
N ILE A 51 -1.51 -11.35 2.60
CA ILE A 51 -2.19 -12.15 1.58
C ILE A 51 -1.26 -13.30 1.20
N TYR A 52 -1.69 -14.52 1.48
CA TYR A 52 -0.92 -15.74 1.24
C TYR A 52 -1.68 -16.72 0.34
N GLY A 53 -0.96 -17.67 -0.25
CA GLY A 53 -1.52 -18.69 -1.12
C GLY A 53 -0.50 -19.26 -2.12
N PRO A 54 -0.85 -20.32 -2.88
CA PRO A 54 0.03 -20.95 -3.86
C PRO A 54 0.54 -20.01 -4.97
N SER A 55 1.63 -20.36 -5.66
CA SER A 55 2.03 -19.62 -6.87
C SER A 55 0.88 -19.59 -7.88
N GLY A 56 0.70 -18.46 -8.55
CA GLY A 56 -0.42 -18.26 -9.48
C GLY A 56 -1.77 -17.91 -8.83
N SER A 57 -1.88 -17.89 -7.50
CA SER A 57 -3.15 -17.57 -6.79
C SER A 57 -3.59 -16.09 -6.88
N GLY A 58 -2.88 -15.25 -7.64
CA GLY A 58 -3.24 -13.84 -7.83
C GLY A 58 -2.68 -12.84 -6.80
N LYS A 59 -1.82 -13.23 -5.84
CA LYS A 59 -1.24 -12.30 -4.84
C LYS A 59 -0.60 -11.04 -5.44
N THR A 60 0.29 -11.22 -6.41
CA THR A 60 0.94 -10.11 -7.11
C THR A 60 -0.06 -9.27 -7.90
N GLN A 61 -1.06 -9.92 -8.51
CA GLN A 61 -2.11 -9.21 -9.25
C GLN A 61 -2.94 -8.34 -8.31
N PHE A 62 -3.33 -8.89 -7.16
CA PHE A 62 -4.04 -8.13 -6.12
C PHE A 62 -3.22 -6.92 -5.65
N ALA A 63 -1.95 -7.12 -5.32
CA ALA A 63 -1.09 -6.03 -4.85
C ALA A 63 -0.92 -4.92 -5.91
N LEU A 64 -0.80 -5.28 -7.20
CA LEU A 64 -0.77 -4.32 -8.29
C LEU A 64 -2.10 -3.58 -8.44
N SER A 65 -3.23 -4.28 -8.38
CA SER A 65 -4.57 -3.66 -8.45
C SER A 65 -4.79 -2.63 -7.33
N VAL A 66 -4.37 -2.93 -6.11
CA VAL A 66 -4.44 -1.99 -4.98
C VAL A 66 -3.62 -0.73 -5.26
N VAL A 67 -2.39 -0.89 -5.75
CA VAL A 67 -1.54 0.27 -6.09
C VAL A 67 -2.14 1.08 -7.23
N SER A 68 -2.63 0.43 -8.29
CA SER A 68 -3.29 1.12 -9.40
C SER A 68 -4.47 1.97 -8.94
N GLU A 69 -5.34 1.42 -8.08
CA GLU A 69 -6.49 2.13 -7.54
C GLU A 69 -6.09 3.37 -6.72
N ILE A 70 -5.03 3.25 -5.91
CA ILE A 70 -4.48 4.38 -5.16
C ILE A 70 -3.94 5.44 -6.14
N LEU A 71 -3.15 5.05 -7.15
CA LEU A 71 -2.58 5.96 -8.14
C LEU A 71 -3.67 6.72 -8.92
N ILE A 72 -4.72 6.04 -9.37
CA ILE A 72 -5.85 6.64 -10.10
C ILE A 72 -6.57 7.66 -9.22
N LYS A 73 -6.92 7.27 -7.97
CA LYS A 73 -7.59 8.18 -7.03
C LYS A 73 -6.76 9.42 -6.73
N ASN A 74 -5.44 9.28 -6.58
CA ASN A 74 -4.56 10.42 -6.31
C ASN A 74 -4.47 11.36 -7.51
N GLY A 75 -4.41 10.82 -8.72
CA GLY A 75 -4.45 11.62 -9.95
C GLY A 75 -5.73 12.44 -10.09
N ILE A 76 -6.86 11.92 -9.62
CA ILE A 76 -8.16 12.62 -9.66
C ILE A 76 -8.28 13.66 -8.54
N HIS A 77 -7.83 13.34 -7.33
CA HIS A 77 -8.08 14.17 -6.14
C HIS A 77 -6.95 15.14 -5.77
N SER A 78 -5.84 15.17 -6.51
CA SER A 78 -4.68 16.06 -6.29
C SER A 78 -4.09 16.01 -4.86
N ASN A 79 -4.36 14.95 -4.10
CA ASN A 79 -3.69 14.70 -2.83
C ASN A 79 -2.33 14.03 -3.09
N GLU A 80 -1.28 14.55 -2.47
CA GLU A 80 0.04 13.90 -2.47
C GLU A 80 0.01 12.66 -1.58
N VAL A 81 -0.28 11.51 -2.19
CA VAL A 81 -0.18 10.20 -1.54
C VAL A 81 0.94 9.42 -2.22
N PHE A 82 1.92 8.99 -1.43
CA PHE A 82 3.05 8.20 -1.89
C PHE A 82 2.81 6.71 -1.62
N SER A 83 2.86 5.88 -2.66
CA SER A 83 2.82 4.43 -2.54
C SER A 83 4.20 3.82 -2.78
N LEU A 84 4.68 2.99 -1.85
CA LEU A 84 5.90 2.21 -2.02
C LEU A 84 5.55 0.74 -2.31
N TYR A 85 5.97 0.24 -3.47
CA TYR A 85 5.84 -1.17 -3.82
C TYR A 85 7.21 -1.84 -3.82
N LEU A 86 7.40 -2.80 -2.91
CA LEU A 86 8.62 -3.61 -2.84
C LEU A 86 8.39 -4.95 -3.55
N TYR A 87 9.21 -5.25 -4.54
CA TYR A 87 9.12 -6.47 -5.33
C TYR A 87 10.41 -7.29 -5.23
N THR A 88 10.29 -8.56 -4.85
CA THR A 88 11.45 -9.43 -4.58
C THR A 88 11.77 -10.41 -5.72
N ASN A 89 10.84 -10.62 -6.65
CA ASN A 89 10.96 -11.65 -7.70
C ASN A 89 11.45 -11.09 -9.04
N GLY A 90 12.62 -10.44 -9.03
CA GLY A 90 13.25 -9.88 -10.22
C GLY A 90 12.75 -8.46 -10.55
N THR A 91 12.43 -8.22 -11.82
CA THR A 91 12.02 -6.89 -12.30
C THR A 91 10.58 -6.58 -11.91
N PHE A 92 10.34 -5.36 -11.40
CA PHE A 92 8.99 -4.88 -11.13
C PHE A 92 8.10 -5.04 -12.39
N PRO A 93 6.88 -5.60 -12.27
CA PRO A 93 6.01 -5.92 -13.40
C PRO A 93 5.30 -4.67 -13.96
N ILE A 94 6.09 -3.71 -14.45
CA ILE A 94 5.61 -2.40 -14.91
C ILE A 94 4.62 -2.50 -16.07
N GLN A 95 4.82 -3.43 -17.01
CA GLN A 95 3.89 -3.64 -18.13
C GLN A 95 2.51 -4.00 -17.61
N ARG A 96 2.45 -4.92 -16.63
CA ARG A 96 1.20 -5.32 -16.03
C ARG A 96 0.54 -4.19 -15.25
N LEU A 97 1.32 -3.37 -14.55
CA LEU A 97 0.80 -2.17 -13.90
C LEU A 97 0.13 -1.24 -14.93
N CYS A 98 0.82 -0.95 -16.04
CA CYS A 98 0.28 -0.12 -17.11
C CYS A 98 -1.02 -0.71 -17.68
N GLU A 99 -1.07 -2.01 -17.97
CA GLU A 99 -2.29 -2.69 -18.44
C GLU A 99 -3.49 -2.52 -17.49
N ILE A 100 -3.25 -2.50 -16.17
CA ILE A 100 -4.31 -2.29 -15.17
C ILE A 100 -4.76 -0.82 -15.16
N LEU A 101 -3.83 0.11 -15.38
CA LEU A 101 -4.12 1.55 -15.37
C LEU A 101 -4.89 2.02 -16.60
N GLY A 102 -4.79 1.31 -17.73
CA GLY A 102 -5.37 1.68 -19.03
C GLY A 102 -4.40 2.51 -19.85
#